data_AF-A0A1F2VID6-F1
#
_entry.id   AF-A0A1F2VID6-F1
#
_cell.length_a   1.000
_cell.length_b   1.000
_cell.length_c   1.000
_cell.angle_alpha   90.00
_cell.angle_beta   90.00
_cell.angle_gamma   90.00
#
_symmetry.space_group_name_H-M   'P 1'
#
loop_
_entity.id
_entity.type
_entity.pdbx_description
1 polymer ?
#
loop_
_entity_poly.entity_id
_entity_poly.type
_entity_poly.pdbx_seq_one_letter_code
_entity_poly.pdbx_strand_id
1 'polypeptide(L)'
;MNRRFPSEWGKAEKGKILIGFSLFLLEFTLAMVLLTDIAFWLSNVLIALLLIQAFRGKFFAKYVLFFSYLSYVLVVHVVTVYVYSFRPEAYLAFYWYTYFFGAALGYCVIWEIYTHVLRDFPGTARMARCLVGVFLIGVLGAALVNAFNGEASGLVKSVIRFERNLQAVQAILLTLLLILIRYYAIPLGRNLRGLIVGYGFLIGVSVVTLTLRSQFGVAFQLWWQYLQQSSGLITSVIWVPAFWVYVPNPKPDVSIGLDEDYAALTERSYRAIAKARAAILRVF
;
A
#
# COMPACT_ATOMS: atom_id res chain seq x y z
N MET A 1 29.25 -50.12 -42.04
CA MET A 1 28.36 -49.17 -42.74
C MET A 1 28.06 -48.01 -41.79
N ASN A 2 28.83 -46.91 -41.86
CA ASN A 2 28.77 -45.80 -40.90
C ASN A 2 28.14 -44.58 -41.60
N ARG A 3 26.82 -44.39 -41.46
CA ARG A 3 26.11 -43.23 -42.04
C ARG A 3 26.37 -42.01 -41.16
N ARG A 4 27.31 -41.15 -41.55
CA ARG A 4 27.44 -39.79 -40.99
C ARG A 4 26.18 -39.01 -41.38
N PHE A 5 25.33 -38.70 -40.40
CA PHE A 5 24.26 -37.72 -40.59
C PHE A 5 24.88 -36.32 -40.81
N PRO A 6 24.40 -35.55 -41.80
CA PRO A 6 24.93 -34.22 -42.08
C PRO A 6 24.51 -33.24 -40.98
N SER A 7 25.48 -32.79 -40.19
CA SER A 7 25.33 -31.86 -39.05
C SER A 7 24.88 -30.44 -39.43
N GLU A 8 24.69 -30.16 -40.72
CA GLU A 8 24.35 -28.85 -41.27
C GLU A 8 22.84 -28.56 -41.20
N TRP A 9 21.99 -29.58 -41.30
CA TRP A 9 20.53 -29.41 -41.26
C TRP A 9 20.02 -28.87 -39.91
N GLY A 10 20.67 -29.23 -38.82
CA GLY A 10 20.28 -28.76 -37.47
C GLY A 10 20.60 -27.30 -37.19
N LYS A 11 21.45 -26.62 -37.99
CA LYS A 11 21.82 -25.21 -37.74
C LYS A 11 20.77 -24.24 -38.31
N ALA A 12 20.26 -24.50 -39.51
CA ALA A 12 19.26 -23.66 -40.16
C ALA A 12 17.91 -23.68 -39.42
N GLU A 13 17.50 -24.83 -38.91
CA GLU A 13 16.25 -24.98 -38.16
C GLU A 13 16.33 -24.31 -36.78
N LYS A 14 17.45 -24.44 -36.07
CA LYS A 14 17.70 -23.71 -34.82
C LYS A 14 17.65 -22.19 -35.02
N GLY A 15 18.18 -21.68 -36.14
CA GLY A 15 18.13 -20.26 -36.47
C GLY A 15 16.69 -19.73 -36.62
N LYS A 16 15.83 -20.47 -37.32
CA LYS A 16 14.41 -20.10 -37.48
C LYS A 16 13.64 -20.12 -36.16
N ILE A 17 13.89 -21.12 -35.31
CA ILE A 17 13.27 -21.22 -33.97
C ILE A 17 13.70 -20.03 -33.09
N LEU A 18 14.99 -19.67 -33.10
CA LEU A 18 15.51 -18.55 -32.32
C LEU A 18 14.91 -17.21 -32.78
N ILE A 19 14.78 -16.99 -34.09
CA ILE A 19 14.16 -15.77 -34.65
C ILE A 19 12.66 -15.71 -34.33
N GLY A 20 11.94 -16.83 -34.47
CA GLY A 20 10.51 -16.88 -34.13
C GLY A 20 10.27 -16.60 -32.64
N PHE A 21 11.10 -17.17 -31.76
CA PHE A 21 11.03 -16.92 -30.32
C PHE A 21 11.36 -15.47 -29.96
N SER A 22 12.37 -14.86 -30.58
CA SER A 22 12.72 -13.45 -30.30
C SER A 22 11.64 -12.48 -30.77
N LEU A 23 11.01 -12.71 -31.93
CA LEU A 23 9.88 -11.92 -32.42
C LEU A 23 8.68 -12.03 -31.48
N PHE A 24 8.33 -13.25 -31.06
CA PHE A 24 7.26 -13.48 -30.09
C PHE A 24 7.51 -12.73 -28.77
N LEU A 25 8.74 -12.78 -28.24
CA LEU A 25 9.09 -12.04 -27.03
C LEU A 25 9.00 -10.52 -27.20
N LEU A 26 9.37 -9.99 -28.37
CA LEU A 26 9.27 -8.57 -28.67
C LEU A 26 7.81 -8.12 -28.71
N GLU A 27 6.96 -8.83 -29.45
CA GLU A 27 5.52 -8.55 -29.55
C GLU A 27 4.85 -8.63 -28.17
N PHE A 28 5.18 -9.66 -27.39
CA PHE A 28 4.68 -9.81 -26.02
C PHE A 28 5.12 -8.64 -25.12
N THR A 29 6.37 -8.22 -25.21
CA THR A 29 6.89 -7.10 -24.40
C THR A 29 6.20 -5.78 -24.76
N LEU A 30 6.03 -5.50 -26.05
CA LEU A 30 5.31 -4.31 -26.53
C LEU A 30 3.86 -4.30 -26.07
N ALA A 31 3.16 -5.43 -26.18
CA ALA A 31 1.78 -5.56 -25.70
C ALA A 31 1.68 -5.30 -24.19
N MET A 32 2.62 -5.84 -23.39
CA MET A 32 2.66 -5.61 -21.95
C MET A 32 2.88 -4.14 -21.60
N VAL A 33 3.78 -3.44 -22.30
CA VAL A 33 4.03 -2.01 -22.10
C VAL A 33 2.78 -1.18 -22.41
N LEU A 34 2.13 -1.42 -23.55
CA LEU A 34 0.89 -0.73 -23.93
C LEU A 34 -0.23 -0.98 -22.90
N LEU A 35 -0.38 -2.21 -22.43
CA LEU A 35 -1.35 -2.55 -21.38
C LEU A 35 -1.06 -1.81 -20.07
N THR A 36 0.21 -1.71 -19.66
CA THR A 36 0.58 -0.95 -18.46
C THR A 36 0.29 0.53 -18.58
N ASP A 37 0.51 1.13 -19.77
CA ASP A 37 0.23 2.53 -20.02
C ASP A 37 -1.28 2.81 -19.99
N ILE A 38 -2.08 1.96 -20.65
CA ILE A 38 -3.54 2.05 -20.63
C ILE A 38 -4.06 1.91 -19.19
N ALA A 39 -3.57 0.92 -18.43
CA ALA A 39 -3.98 0.71 -17.05
C ALA A 39 -3.61 1.92 -16.15
N PHE A 40 -2.42 2.48 -16.35
CA PHE A 40 -1.97 3.68 -15.65
C PHE A 40 -2.88 4.87 -15.92
N TRP A 41 -3.13 5.21 -17.19
CA TRP A 41 -3.98 6.36 -17.55
C TRP A 41 -5.43 6.16 -17.10
N LEU A 42 -5.98 4.96 -17.29
CA LEU A 42 -7.33 4.63 -16.85
C LEU A 42 -7.48 4.76 -15.33
N SER A 43 -6.50 4.28 -14.56
CA SER A 43 -6.50 4.44 -13.09
C SER A 43 -6.52 5.93 -12.70
N ASN A 44 -5.69 6.76 -13.33
CA ASN A 44 -5.65 8.20 -13.06
C ASN A 44 -6.98 8.90 -13.41
N VAL A 45 -7.63 8.51 -14.51
CA VAL A 45 -8.97 9.03 -14.86
C VAL A 45 -10.01 8.65 -13.81
N LEU A 46 -9.99 7.41 -13.32
CA LEU A 46 -10.91 6.95 -12.26
C LEU A 46 -10.67 7.70 -10.93
N ILE A 47 -9.40 7.95 -10.57
CA ILE A 47 -9.06 8.75 -9.38
C ILE A 47 -9.55 10.19 -9.54
N ALA A 48 -9.32 10.82 -10.69
CA ALA A 48 -9.80 12.18 -10.95
C ALA A 48 -11.33 12.26 -10.88
N LEU A 49 -12.03 11.27 -11.45
CA LEU A 49 -13.48 11.16 -11.38
C LEU A 49 -13.97 10.99 -9.93
N LEU A 50 -13.30 10.18 -9.12
CA LEU A 50 -13.59 10.03 -7.69
C LEU A 50 -13.45 11.34 -6.92
N LEU A 51 -12.38 12.09 -7.18
CA LEU A 51 -12.16 13.40 -6.57
C LEU A 51 -13.27 14.39 -6.96
N ILE A 52 -13.58 14.49 -8.25
CA ILE A 52 -14.67 15.35 -8.75
C ILE A 52 -16.00 14.97 -8.07
N GLN A 53 -16.30 13.67 -7.97
CA GLN A 53 -17.51 13.20 -7.32
C GLN A 53 -17.54 13.54 -5.82
N ALA A 54 -16.40 13.43 -5.12
CA ALA A 54 -16.29 13.79 -3.71
C ALA A 54 -16.50 15.29 -3.46
N PHE A 55 -16.00 16.15 -4.36
CA PHE A 55 -16.26 17.59 -4.32
C PHE A 55 -17.73 17.91 -4.60
N ARG A 56 -18.32 17.33 -5.65
CA ARG A 56 -19.74 17.53 -6.01
C ARG A 56 -20.69 17.03 -4.93
N GLY A 57 -20.39 15.88 -4.34
CA GLY A 57 -21.19 15.25 -3.28
C GLY A 57 -20.93 15.81 -1.87
N LYS A 58 -20.02 16.77 -1.71
CA LYS A 58 -19.65 17.40 -0.41
C LYS A 58 -19.25 16.41 0.69
N PHE A 59 -18.78 15.22 0.34
CA PHE A 59 -18.32 14.21 1.30
C PHE A 59 -16.80 14.11 1.39
N PHE A 60 -16.06 14.99 0.70
CA PHE A 60 -14.60 15.13 0.89
C PHE A 60 -14.24 15.31 2.38
N ALA A 61 -15.02 16.13 3.10
CA ALA A 61 -14.84 16.40 4.53
C ALA A 61 -15.09 15.17 5.44
N LYS A 62 -15.66 14.09 4.91
CA LYS A 62 -15.94 12.86 5.69
C LYS A 62 -14.77 11.89 5.69
N TYR A 63 -13.94 11.91 4.66
CA TYR A 63 -12.76 11.05 4.50
C TYR A 63 -11.58 11.89 3.98
N VAL A 64 -11.23 12.91 4.75
CA VAL A 64 -10.27 13.94 4.35
C VAL A 64 -8.90 13.33 4.05
N LEU A 65 -8.43 12.41 4.89
CA LEU A 65 -7.10 11.81 4.72
C LEU A 65 -7.05 10.91 3.49
N PHE A 66 -8.10 10.12 3.24
CA PHE A 66 -8.22 9.32 2.02
C PHE A 66 -8.27 10.18 0.75
N PHE A 67 -9.11 11.21 0.68
CA PHE A 67 -9.17 12.04 -0.52
C PHE A 67 -7.90 12.90 -0.70
N SER A 68 -7.24 13.29 0.39
CA SER A 68 -5.92 13.94 0.33
C SER A 68 -4.86 12.98 -0.24
N TYR A 69 -4.87 11.71 0.19
CA TYR A 69 -4.04 10.66 -0.38
C TYR A 69 -4.29 10.46 -1.87
N LEU A 70 -5.56 10.37 -2.30
CA LEU A 70 -5.90 10.26 -3.73
C LEU A 70 -5.43 11.47 -4.55
N SER A 71 -5.62 12.68 -4.02
CA SER A 71 -5.19 13.92 -4.66
C SER A 71 -3.68 13.94 -4.82
N TYR A 72 -2.96 13.53 -3.77
CA TYR A 72 -1.51 13.37 -3.79
C TYR A 72 -1.05 12.36 -4.84
N VAL A 73 -1.63 11.16 -4.89
CA VAL A 73 -1.29 10.11 -5.87
C VAL A 73 -1.45 10.64 -7.30
N LEU A 74 -2.58 11.30 -7.59
CA LEU A 74 -2.84 11.87 -8.91
C LEU A 74 -1.79 12.94 -9.29
N VAL A 75 -1.47 13.86 -8.38
CA VAL A 75 -0.45 14.90 -8.61
C VAL A 75 0.92 14.27 -8.83
N VAL A 76 1.34 13.33 -7.99
CA VAL A 76 2.62 12.63 -8.13
C VAL A 76 2.70 11.91 -9.46
N HIS A 77 1.66 11.21 -9.90
CA HIS A 77 1.67 10.55 -11.20
C HIS A 77 1.92 11.52 -12.36
N VAL A 78 1.24 12.66 -12.38
CA VAL A 78 1.44 13.68 -13.43
C VAL A 78 2.84 14.29 -13.36
N VAL A 79 3.30 14.65 -12.16
CA VAL A 79 4.63 15.26 -11.97
C VAL A 79 5.74 14.24 -12.27
N THR A 80 5.57 12.97 -11.94
CA THR A 80 6.53 11.90 -12.26
C THR A 80 6.72 11.76 -13.76
N VAL A 81 5.63 11.77 -14.55
CA VAL A 81 5.71 11.74 -16.02
C VAL A 81 6.49 12.96 -16.53
N TYR A 82 6.20 14.15 -15.99
CA TYR A 82 6.93 15.36 -16.35
C TYR A 82 8.43 15.28 -15.99
N VAL A 83 8.77 14.92 -14.75
CA VAL A 83 10.17 14.81 -14.30
C VAL A 83 10.92 13.76 -15.10
N TYR A 84 10.30 12.62 -15.39
CA TYR A 84 10.91 11.56 -16.20
C TYR A 84 11.23 12.05 -17.63
N SER A 85 10.33 12.84 -18.25
CA SER A 85 10.52 13.35 -19.60
C SER A 85 11.53 14.49 -19.69
N PHE A 86 11.59 15.38 -18.70
CA PHE A 86 12.36 16.64 -18.79
C PHE A 86 13.60 16.70 -17.90
N ARG A 87 13.68 15.90 -16.83
CA ARG A 87 14.72 15.94 -15.79
C ARG A 87 15.06 14.53 -15.27
N PRO A 88 15.55 13.61 -16.12
CA PRO A 88 15.83 12.23 -15.72
C PRO A 88 16.84 12.13 -14.56
N GLU A 89 17.77 13.10 -14.44
CA GLU A 89 18.73 13.19 -13.34
C GLU A 89 18.07 13.42 -11.97
N ALA A 90 16.93 14.09 -11.92
CA ALA A 90 16.19 14.37 -10.69
C ALA A 90 15.18 13.27 -10.33
N TYR A 91 14.88 12.36 -11.28
CA TYR A 91 13.85 11.33 -11.13
C TYR A 91 14.09 10.44 -9.91
N LEU A 92 15.33 9.98 -9.68
CA LEU A 92 15.63 9.08 -8.58
C LEU A 92 15.36 9.74 -7.22
N ALA A 93 15.82 10.98 -7.04
CA ALA A 93 15.58 11.72 -5.80
C ALA A 93 14.09 11.99 -5.60
N PHE A 94 13.40 12.46 -6.65
CA PHE A 94 11.97 12.73 -6.63
C PHE A 94 11.14 11.48 -6.28
N TYR A 95 11.48 10.33 -6.88
CA TYR A 95 10.86 9.04 -6.60
C TYR A 95 10.94 8.70 -5.12
N TRP A 96 12.11 8.87 -4.48
CA TRP A 96 12.26 8.53 -3.07
C TRP A 96 11.47 9.46 -2.15
N TYR A 97 11.52 10.77 -2.36
CA TYR A 97 10.74 11.71 -1.56
C TYR A 97 9.24 11.45 -1.69
N THR A 98 8.76 11.23 -2.91
CA THR A 98 7.36 10.92 -3.14
C THR A 98 6.96 9.58 -2.55
N TYR A 99 7.85 8.59 -2.60
CA TYR A 99 7.59 7.30 -1.95
C TYR A 99 7.38 7.44 -0.43
N PHE A 100 8.30 8.12 0.28
CA PHE A 100 8.20 8.28 1.74
C PHE A 100 6.95 9.08 2.14
N PHE A 101 6.66 10.15 1.40
CA PHE A 101 5.49 10.96 1.68
C PHE A 101 4.19 10.21 1.37
N GLY A 102 4.16 9.43 0.29
CA GLY A 102 3.06 8.52 -0.03
C GLY A 102 2.84 7.47 1.05
N ALA A 103 3.92 6.89 1.59
CA ALA A 103 3.83 5.95 2.72
C ALA A 103 3.25 6.61 3.97
N ALA A 104 3.70 7.83 4.31
CA ALA A 104 3.16 8.59 5.44
C ALA A 104 1.66 8.89 5.27
N LEU A 105 1.23 9.34 4.09
CA LEU A 105 -0.19 9.51 3.78
C LEU A 105 -0.96 8.18 3.85
N GLY A 106 -0.36 7.06 3.47
CA GLY A 106 -0.93 5.74 3.65
C GLY A 106 -1.23 5.40 5.11
N TYR A 107 -0.32 5.74 6.04
CA TYR A 107 -0.59 5.63 7.48
C TYR A 107 -1.70 6.58 7.95
N CYS A 108 -1.79 7.79 7.38
CA CYS A 108 -2.91 8.69 7.63
C CYS A 108 -4.25 8.08 7.18
N VAL A 109 -4.28 7.37 6.05
CA VAL A 109 -5.49 6.63 5.62
C VAL A 109 -5.84 5.54 6.62
N ILE A 110 -4.86 4.75 7.09
CA ILE A 110 -5.11 3.74 8.14
C ILE A 110 -5.66 4.39 9.39
N TRP A 111 -5.06 5.49 9.83
CA TRP A 111 -5.53 6.26 10.98
C TRP A 111 -7.00 6.69 10.81
N GLU A 112 -7.37 7.20 9.63
CA GLU A 112 -8.75 7.57 9.30
C GLU A 112 -9.68 6.36 9.38
N ILE A 113 -9.29 5.23 8.79
CA ILE A 113 -10.05 3.97 8.86
C ILE A 113 -10.29 3.58 10.33
N TYR A 114 -9.24 3.54 11.15
CA TYR A 114 -9.36 3.23 12.58
C TYR A 114 -10.30 4.20 13.31
N THR A 115 -10.20 5.50 13.00
CA THR A 115 -11.04 6.54 13.60
C THR A 115 -12.51 6.35 13.24
N HIS A 116 -12.81 5.97 12.01
CA HIS A 116 -14.19 5.71 11.58
C HIS A 116 -14.74 4.39 12.10
N VAL A 117 -13.94 3.33 12.14
CA VAL A 117 -14.34 2.00 12.65
C VAL A 117 -14.58 2.06 14.16
N LEU A 118 -13.70 2.74 14.91
CA LEU A 118 -13.74 2.79 16.37
C LEU A 118 -14.38 4.06 16.94
N ARG A 119 -15.12 4.79 16.11
CA ARG A 119 -15.75 6.06 16.53
C ARG A 119 -16.62 5.90 17.77
N ASP A 120 -17.31 4.77 17.87
CA ASP A 120 -18.24 4.47 18.95
C ASP A 120 -17.55 3.77 20.14
N PHE A 121 -16.23 3.54 20.09
CA PHE A 121 -15.43 2.81 21.09
C PHE A 121 -14.22 3.65 21.54
N PRO A 122 -14.41 4.70 22.36
CA PRO A 122 -13.39 5.69 22.67
C PRO A 122 -12.15 5.11 23.36
N GLY A 123 -12.30 4.04 24.16
CA GLY A 123 -11.20 3.36 24.85
C GLY A 123 -10.25 2.70 23.86
N THR A 124 -10.76 1.77 23.07
CA THR A 124 -10.00 1.06 22.03
C THR A 124 -9.47 2.02 20.96
N ALA A 125 -10.26 3.04 20.58
CA ALA A 125 -9.85 4.05 19.62
C ALA A 125 -8.60 4.82 20.10
N ARG A 126 -8.45 5.09 21.40
CA ARG A 126 -7.26 5.80 21.92
C ARG A 126 -6.00 4.94 21.79
N MET A 127 -6.08 3.66 22.15
CA MET A 127 -4.94 2.75 22.05
C MET A 127 -4.54 2.52 20.59
N ALA A 128 -5.51 2.25 19.72
CA ALA A 128 -5.26 2.03 18.30
C ALA A 128 -4.62 3.26 17.65
N ARG A 129 -5.12 4.46 17.97
CA ARG A 129 -4.53 5.73 17.56
C ARG A 129 -3.09 5.87 18.06
N CYS A 130 -2.83 5.64 19.34
CA CYS A 130 -1.47 5.70 19.87
C CYS A 130 -0.51 4.79 19.07
N LEU A 131 -0.92 3.56 18.81
CA LEU A 131 -0.13 2.58 18.08
C LEU A 131 0.14 3.02 16.63
N VAL A 132 -0.87 3.44 15.88
CA VAL A 132 -0.69 3.96 14.51
C VAL A 132 0.17 5.23 14.50
N GLY A 133 0.00 6.11 15.49
CA GLY A 133 0.77 7.35 15.63
C GLY A 133 2.25 7.09 15.88
N VAL A 134 2.60 6.13 16.74
CA VAL A 134 4.00 5.73 16.99
C VAL A 134 4.66 5.25 15.69
N PHE A 135 3.96 4.42 14.91
CA PHE A 135 4.50 3.97 13.61
C PHE A 135 4.64 5.12 12.61
N LEU A 136 3.66 6.03 12.54
CA LEU A 136 3.75 7.21 11.68
C LEU A 136 4.95 8.09 12.03
N ILE A 137 5.17 8.36 13.32
CA ILE A 137 6.33 9.12 13.79
C ILE A 137 7.64 8.39 13.42
N GLY A 138 7.68 7.06 13.61
CA GLY A 138 8.83 6.25 13.21
C GLY A 138 9.13 6.34 11.71
N VAL A 139 8.10 6.30 10.87
CA VAL A 139 8.21 6.44 9.40
C VAL A 139 8.76 7.81 9.02
N LEU A 140 8.20 8.88 9.58
CA LEU A 140 8.64 10.25 9.31
C LEU A 140 10.09 10.48 9.80
N GLY A 141 10.43 9.97 10.98
CA GLY A 141 11.79 10.03 11.51
C GLY A 141 12.80 9.33 10.60
N ALA A 142 12.48 8.14 10.13
CA ALA A 142 13.34 7.41 9.19
C ALA A 142 13.45 8.10 7.82
N ALA A 143 12.35 8.68 7.31
CA ALA A 143 12.37 9.45 6.07
C ALA A 143 13.28 10.68 6.18
N LEU A 144 13.24 11.39 7.32
CA LEU A 144 14.12 12.53 7.59
C LEU A 144 15.59 12.11 7.66
N VAL A 145 15.92 11.05 8.41
CA VAL A 145 17.30 10.54 8.51
C VAL A 145 17.86 10.18 7.12
N ASN A 146 17.05 9.52 6.28
CA ASN A 146 17.44 9.19 4.91
C ASN A 146 17.64 10.44 4.04
N ALA A 147 16.79 11.47 4.18
CA ALA A 147 16.92 12.71 3.44
C ALA A 147 18.24 13.46 3.75
N PHE A 148 18.77 13.34 4.97
CA PHE A 148 20.01 14.01 5.39
C PHE A 148 21.29 13.22 5.07
N ASN A 149 21.23 11.89 4.94
CA ASN A 149 22.44 11.06 4.87
C ASN A 149 23.03 10.83 3.46
N GLY A 150 22.36 11.19 2.36
CA GLY A 150 22.95 11.41 1.02
C GLY A 150 23.71 10.27 0.28
N GLU A 151 24.03 9.11 0.87
CA GLU A 151 24.92 8.10 0.27
C GLU A 151 24.22 7.08 -0.65
N ALA A 152 24.14 7.36 -1.95
CA ALA A 152 23.28 6.67 -2.92
C ALA A 152 23.41 5.12 -3.05
N SER A 153 24.57 4.49 -2.82
CA SER A 153 24.80 3.08 -3.21
C SER A 153 24.43 2.05 -2.13
N GLY A 154 24.68 2.33 -0.85
CA GLY A 154 24.18 1.53 0.28
C GLY A 154 22.70 1.77 0.57
N LEU A 155 22.20 2.96 0.20
CA LEU A 155 20.81 3.36 0.37
C LEU A 155 19.85 2.48 -0.42
N VAL A 156 20.08 2.16 -1.70
CA VAL A 156 19.07 1.42 -2.50
C VAL A 156 18.68 0.06 -1.89
N LYS A 157 19.65 -0.73 -1.43
CA LYS A 157 19.38 -2.03 -0.80
C LYS A 157 18.73 -1.88 0.58
N SER A 158 19.17 -0.88 1.35
CA SER A 158 18.55 -0.56 2.65
C SER A 158 17.11 -0.08 2.48
N VAL A 159 16.86 0.71 1.44
CA VAL A 159 15.59 1.38 1.19
C VAL A 159 14.55 0.40 0.66
N ILE A 160 14.85 -0.53 -0.25
CA ILE A 160 13.87 -1.57 -0.66
C ILE A 160 13.42 -2.41 0.55
N ARG A 161 14.36 -2.73 1.46
CA ARG A 161 14.02 -3.45 2.69
C ARG A 161 13.15 -2.60 3.60
N PHE A 162 13.49 -1.32 3.74
CA PHE A 162 12.74 -0.36 4.54
C PHE A 162 11.32 -0.17 3.97
N GLU A 163 11.20 0.00 2.67
CA GLU A 163 9.97 0.09 1.88
C GLU A 163 9.00 -1.05 2.22
N ARG A 164 9.50 -2.27 2.07
CA ARG A 164 8.77 -3.50 2.36
C ARG A 164 8.35 -3.55 3.82
N ASN A 165 9.23 -3.18 4.75
CA ASN A 165 8.91 -3.19 6.18
C ASN A 165 7.80 -2.20 6.53
N LEU A 166 7.80 -1.00 5.93
CA LEU A 166 6.72 -0.02 6.13
C LEU A 166 5.38 -0.56 5.65
N GLN A 167 5.33 -1.09 4.42
CA GLN A 167 4.10 -1.66 3.89
C GLN A 167 3.65 -2.89 4.68
N ALA A 168 4.58 -3.72 5.17
CA ALA A 168 4.27 -4.85 6.03
C ALA A 168 3.64 -4.40 7.36
N VAL A 169 4.14 -3.33 7.98
CA VAL A 169 3.51 -2.75 9.18
C VAL A 169 2.10 -2.25 8.85
N GLN A 170 1.92 -1.52 7.74
CA GLN A 170 0.58 -1.10 7.30
C GLN A 170 -0.37 -2.30 7.12
N ALA A 171 0.10 -3.38 6.51
CA ALA A 171 -0.66 -4.62 6.32
C ALA A 171 -1.03 -5.26 7.66
N ILE A 172 -0.09 -5.33 8.62
CA ILE A 172 -0.32 -5.87 9.96
C ILE A 172 -1.38 -5.03 10.69
N LEU A 173 -1.25 -3.71 10.68
CA LEU A 173 -2.23 -2.80 11.29
C LEU A 173 -3.62 -3.03 10.71
N LEU A 174 -3.75 -3.04 9.39
CA LEU A 174 -5.04 -3.26 8.75
C LEU A 174 -5.60 -4.65 9.04
N THR A 175 -4.75 -5.68 9.11
CA THR A 175 -5.15 -7.05 9.46
C THR A 175 -5.65 -7.14 10.91
N LEU A 176 -4.97 -6.50 11.86
CA LEU A 176 -5.41 -6.43 13.25
C LEU A 176 -6.78 -5.74 13.37
N LEU A 177 -7.00 -4.68 12.59
CA LEU A 177 -8.30 -4.02 12.53
C LEU A 177 -9.38 -4.93 11.94
N LEU A 178 -9.08 -5.69 10.89
CA LEU A 178 -10.02 -6.65 10.30
C LEU A 178 -10.39 -7.76 11.28
N ILE A 179 -9.43 -8.28 12.04
CA ILE A 179 -9.68 -9.25 13.12
C ILE A 179 -10.61 -8.64 14.15
N LEU A 180 -10.36 -7.39 14.57
CA LEU A 180 -11.19 -6.67 15.53
C LEU A 180 -12.64 -6.49 15.02
N ILE A 181 -12.79 -6.01 13.78
CA ILE A 181 -14.09 -5.86 13.12
C ILE A 181 -14.84 -7.18 13.08
N ARG A 182 -14.14 -8.27 12.73
CA ARG A 182 -14.74 -9.61 12.61
C ARG A 182 -15.13 -10.21 13.95
N TYR A 183 -14.30 -10.02 14.98
CA TYR A 183 -14.51 -10.56 16.33
C TYR A 183 -15.68 -9.84 17.02
N TYR A 184 -15.72 -8.50 16.95
CA TYR A 184 -16.76 -7.69 17.56
C TYR A 184 -17.98 -7.44 16.65
N ALA A 185 -17.98 -8.01 15.45
CA ALA A 185 -19.04 -7.84 14.45
C ALA A 185 -19.40 -6.36 14.18
N ILE A 186 -18.40 -5.48 14.13
CA ILE A 186 -18.61 -4.03 13.98
C ILE A 186 -19.26 -3.77 12.60
N PRO A 187 -20.44 -3.14 12.55
CA PRO A 187 -21.13 -2.93 11.29
C PRO A 187 -20.43 -1.82 10.49
N LEU A 188 -20.05 -2.13 9.25
CA LEU A 188 -19.35 -1.19 8.38
C LEU A 188 -20.30 -0.60 7.33
N GLY A 189 -20.27 0.72 7.16
CA GLY A 189 -20.92 1.37 6.03
C GLY A 189 -20.25 1.00 4.70
N ARG A 190 -20.98 1.17 3.60
CA ARG A 190 -20.50 0.84 2.25
C ARG A 190 -19.17 1.52 1.91
N ASN A 191 -19.07 2.82 2.19
CA ASN A 191 -17.88 3.61 1.90
C ASN A 191 -16.66 3.11 2.68
N LEU A 192 -16.83 2.88 3.98
CA LEU A 192 -15.74 2.39 4.85
C LEU A 192 -15.32 0.97 4.46
N ARG A 193 -16.26 0.08 4.13
CA ARG A 193 -15.95 -1.26 3.61
C ARG A 193 -15.15 -1.19 2.32
N GLY A 194 -15.57 -0.36 1.37
CA GLY A 194 -14.83 -0.18 0.11
C GLY A 194 -13.46 0.45 0.30
N LEU A 195 -13.31 1.38 1.24
CA LEU A 195 -12.03 1.94 1.64
C LEU A 195 -11.08 0.85 2.15
N ILE A 196 -11.53 0.04 3.12
CA ILE A 196 -10.75 -1.05 3.71
C ILE A 196 -10.38 -2.11 2.64
N VAL A 197 -11.33 -2.51 1.80
CA VAL A 197 -11.10 -3.53 0.76
C VAL A 197 -10.11 -3.02 -0.29
N GLY A 198 -10.31 -1.82 -0.84
CA GLY A 198 -9.42 -1.27 -1.86
C GLY A 198 -8.02 -1.00 -1.30
N TYR A 199 -7.94 -0.33 -0.15
CA TYR A 199 -6.65 -0.02 0.47
C TYR A 199 -5.90 -1.27 0.95
N GLY A 200 -6.63 -2.25 1.50
CA GLY A 200 -6.06 -3.54 1.90
C GLY A 200 -5.58 -4.38 0.71
N PHE A 201 -6.31 -4.36 -0.40
CA PHE A 201 -5.85 -4.98 -1.64
C PHE A 201 -4.56 -4.33 -2.15
N LEU A 202 -4.52 -2.99 -2.19
CA LEU A 202 -3.34 -2.24 -2.63
C LEU A 202 -2.09 -2.56 -1.79
N ILE A 203 -2.21 -2.51 -0.45
CA ILE A 203 -1.10 -2.87 0.44
C ILE A 203 -0.73 -4.35 0.28
N GLY A 204 -1.72 -5.24 0.25
CA GLY A 204 -1.50 -6.68 0.14
C GLY A 204 -0.71 -7.05 -1.10
N VAL A 205 -1.10 -6.51 -2.27
CA VAL A 205 -0.35 -6.70 -3.51
C VAL A 205 1.05 -6.12 -3.36
N SER A 206 1.19 -4.90 -2.86
CA SER A 206 2.50 -4.23 -2.74
C SER A 206 3.48 -5.00 -1.84
N VAL A 207 3.02 -5.57 -0.72
CA VAL A 207 3.87 -6.42 0.16
C VAL A 207 4.30 -7.71 -0.56
N VAL A 208 3.38 -8.37 -1.25
CA VAL A 208 3.68 -9.60 -2.01
C VAL A 208 4.66 -9.31 -3.12
N THR A 209 4.41 -8.28 -3.92
CA THR A 209 5.27 -7.93 -5.05
C THR A 209 6.65 -7.47 -4.58
N LEU A 210 6.77 -6.77 -3.45
CA LEU A 210 8.07 -6.34 -2.91
C LEU A 210 8.85 -7.52 -2.37
N THR A 211 8.14 -8.48 -1.76
CA THR A 211 8.74 -9.73 -1.30
C THR A 211 9.30 -10.52 -2.48
N LEU A 212 8.51 -10.70 -3.55
CA LEU A 212 8.95 -11.36 -4.77
C LEU A 212 10.12 -10.63 -5.43
N ARG A 213 10.05 -9.30 -5.55
CA ARG A 213 11.15 -8.48 -6.08
C ARG A 213 12.43 -8.65 -5.26
N SER A 214 12.32 -8.75 -3.94
CA SER A 214 13.48 -8.98 -3.07
C SER A 214 14.12 -10.37 -3.23
N GLN A 215 13.34 -11.37 -3.66
CA GLN A 215 13.81 -12.74 -3.90
C GLN A 215 14.36 -12.93 -5.32
N PHE A 216 13.66 -12.42 -6.33
CA PHE A 216 13.95 -12.68 -7.75
C PHE A 216 14.72 -11.55 -8.45
N GLY A 217 14.89 -10.39 -7.81
CA GLY A 217 15.68 -9.28 -8.34
C GLY A 217 15.17 -8.74 -9.68
N VAL A 218 16.10 -8.49 -10.61
CA VAL A 218 15.81 -7.86 -11.91
C VAL A 218 14.92 -8.73 -12.80
N ALA A 219 14.97 -10.06 -12.66
CA ALA A 219 14.13 -10.97 -13.45
C ALA A 219 12.62 -10.75 -13.21
N PHE A 220 12.24 -10.21 -12.04
CA PHE A 220 10.86 -9.89 -11.70
C PHE A 220 10.46 -8.45 -12.05
N GLN A 221 11.35 -7.64 -12.62
CA GLN A 221 11.12 -6.20 -12.84
C GLN A 221 9.91 -5.93 -13.76
N LEU A 222 9.76 -6.70 -14.85
CA LEU A 222 8.64 -6.55 -15.78
C LEU A 222 7.30 -6.89 -15.09
N TRP A 223 7.26 -8.01 -14.39
CA TRP A 223 6.07 -8.45 -13.64
C TRP A 223 5.73 -7.49 -12.50
N TRP A 224 6.73 -6.97 -11.81
CA TRP A 224 6.57 -5.94 -10.78
C TRP A 224 5.86 -4.70 -11.34
N GLN A 225 6.31 -4.16 -12.48
CA GLN A 225 5.67 -3.00 -13.11
C GLN A 225 4.22 -3.31 -13.48
N TYR A 226 3.98 -4.46 -14.12
CA TYR A 226 2.64 -4.88 -14.51
C TYR A 226 1.69 -5.03 -13.31
N LEU A 227 2.12 -5.73 -12.26
CA LEU A 227 1.32 -5.97 -11.06
C LEU A 227 1.03 -4.67 -10.30
N GLN A 228 1.97 -3.73 -10.26
CA GLN A 228 1.78 -2.44 -9.61
C GLN A 228 0.75 -1.57 -10.34
N GLN A 229 0.80 -1.52 -11.68
CA GLN A 229 -0.18 -0.75 -12.47
C GLN A 229 -1.57 -1.41 -12.43
N SER A 230 -1.61 -2.73 -12.54
CA SER A 230 -2.85 -3.50 -12.48
C SER A 230 -3.52 -3.36 -11.10
N SER A 231 -2.74 -3.40 -10.01
CA SER A 231 -3.28 -3.26 -8.66
C SER A 231 -3.86 -1.87 -8.42
N GLY A 232 -3.18 -0.83 -8.92
CA GLY A 232 -3.71 0.54 -8.89
C GLY A 232 -5.04 0.66 -9.62
N LEU A 233 -5.13 0.11 -10.83
CA LEU A 233 -6.38 0.12 -11.61
C LEU A 233 -7.51 -0.62 -10.89
N ILE A 234 -7.26 -1.85 -10.42
CA ILE A 234 -8.26 -2.65 -9.69
C ILE A 234 -8.72 -1.91 -8.43
N THR A 235 -7.79 -1.30 -7.69
CA THR A 235 -8.10 -0.52 -6.48
C THR A 235 -9.01 0.67 -6.81
N SER A 236 -8.70 1.42 -7.86
CA SER A 236 -9.55 2.52 -8.34
C SER A 236 -10.95 2.02 -8.74
N VAL A 237 -11.04 0.88 -9.42
CA VAL A 237 -12.32 0.24 -9.76
C VAL A 237 -13.12 -0.19 -8.51
N ILE A 238 -12.45 -0.62 -7.43
CA ILE A 238 -13.11 -0.92 -6.15
C ILE A 238 -13.65 0.36 -5.50
N TRP A 239 -12.89 1.45 -5.53
CA TRP A 239 -13.27 2.69 -4.86
C TRP A 239 -14.39 3.46 -5.57
N VAL A 240 -14.46 3.42 -6.91
CA VAL A 240 -15.51 4.09 -7.69
C VAL A 240 -16.93 3.78 -7.19
N PRO A 241 -17.40 2.52 -7.14
CA PRO A 241 -18.74 2.21 -6.64
C PRO A 241 -18.88 2.44 -5.14
N ALA A 242 -17.80 2.26 -4.36
CA ALA A 242 -17.83 2.47 -2.92
C ALA A 242 -18.08 3.93 -2.53
N PHE A 243 -17.51 4.86 -3.31
CA PHE A 243 -17.56 6.30 -3.08
C PHE A 243 -18.44 7.06 -4.06
N TRP A 244 -19.19 6.37 -4.94
CA TRP A 244 -20.09 7.03 -5.88
C TRP A 244 -21.16 7.88 -5.17
N VAL A 245 -21.72 7.33 -4.09
CA VAL A 245 -22.67 8.02 -3.20
C VAL A 245 -22.23 7.78 -1.76
N TYR A 246 -22.22 8.83 -0.96
CA TYR A 246 -21.94 8.72 0.46
C TYR A 246 -23.10 8.02 1.19
N VAL A 247 -22.78 6.94 1.89
CA VAL A 247 -23.68 6.25 2.81
C VAL A 247 -23.06 6.31 4.21
N PRO A 248 -23.75 6.90 5.21
CA PRO A 248 -23.23 6.97 6.57
C PRO A 248 -23.07 5.57 7.16
N ASN A 249 -22.13 5.42 8.10
CA ASN A 249 -21.95 4.15 8.80
C ASN A 249 -23.19 3.85 9.66
N PRO A 250 -23.68 2.60 9.66
CA PRO A 250 -24.73 2.18 10.57
C PRO A 250 -24.26 2.33 12.02
N LYS A 251 -25.18 2.73 12.91
CA LYS A 251 -24.89 2.76 14.34
C LYS A 251 -24.97 1.32 14.88
N PRO A 252 -24.07 0.90 15.79
CA PRO A 252 -24.21 -0.37 16.49
C PRO A 252 -25.53 -0.40 17.27
N ASP A 253 -26.31 -1.47 17.11
CA ASP A 253 -27.64 -1.63 17.74
C ASP A 253 -27.53 -2.14 19.19
N VAL A 254 -26.34 -2.61 19.60
CA VAL A 254 -26.07 -3.21 20.91
C VAL A 254 -24.79 -2.59 21.48
N SER A 255 -24.73 -2.42 22.80
CA SER A 255 -23.50 -2.13 23.54
C SER A 255 -22.52 -3.29 23.33
N ILE A 256 -21.73 -3.21 22.25
CA ILE A 256 -20.66 -4.16 21.98
C ILE A 256 -19.70 -4.09 23.18
N GLY A 257 -19.47 -5.21 23.87
CA GLY A 257 -18.63 -5.31 25.08
C GLY A 257 -17.14 -5.00 24.86
N LEU A 258 -16.77 -4.41 23.72
CA LEU A 258 -15.40 -4.03 23.38
C LEU A 258 -14.81 -3.04 24.40
N ASP A 259 -15.59 -2.05 24.86
CA ASP A 259 -15.10 -1.10 25.87
C ASP A 259 -15.00 -1.76 27.27
N GLU A 260 -15.85 -2.74 27.58
CA GLU A 260 -15.77 -3.51 28.83
C GLU A 260 -14.52 -4.40 28.85
N ASP A 261 -14.27 -5.12 27.75
CA ASP A 261 -13.05 -5.92 27.56
C ASP A 261 -11.79 -5.04 27.64
N TYR A 262 -11.83 -3.86 27.01
CA TYR A 262 -10.74 -2.90 27.06
C TYR A 262 -10.51 -2.38 28.48
N ALA A 263 -11.57 -2.03 29.21
CA ALA A 263 -11.48 -1.60 30.60
C ALA A 263 -10.85 -2.70 31.47
N ALA A 264 -11.29 -3.95 31.33
CA ALA A 264 -10.70 -5.08 32.04
C ALA A 264 -9.22 -5.29 31.70
N LEU A 265 -8.83 -5.15 30.44
CA LEU A 265 -7.44 -5.30 30.00
C LEU A 265 -6.53 -4.18 30.54
N THR A 266 -7.01 -2.93 30.50
CA THR A 266 -6.25 -1.80 31.06
C THR A 266 -6.05 -1.96 32.56
N GLU A 267 -7.08 -2.38 33.29
CA GLU A 267 -6.98 -2.62 34.73
C GLU A 267 -5.96 -3.73 35.07
N ARG A 268 -5.97 -4.84 34.29
CA ARG A 268 -4.96 -5.91 34.43
C ARG A 268 -3.56 -5.39 34.16
N SER A 269 -3.39 -4.58 33.12
CA SER A 269 -2.10 -3.99 32.74
C SER A 269 -1.57 -3.04 33.81
N TYR A 270 -2.42 -2.16 34.35
CA TYR A 270 -2.06 -1.28 35.47
C TYR A 270 -1.64 -2.07 36.71
N ARG A 271 -2.40 -3.13 37.05
CA ARG A 271 -2.05 -4.02 38.19
C ARG A 271 -0.72 -4.73 37.99
N ALA A 272 -0.42 -5.20 36.77
CA ALA A 272 0.86 -5.85 36.46
C ALA A 272 2.05 -4.86 36.57
N ILE A 273 1.90 -3.66 36.01
CA ILE A 273 2.94 -2.62 36.07
C ILE A 273 3.18 -2.17 37.52
N ALA A 274 2.13 -1.98 38.31
CA ALA A 274 2.24 -1.63 39.72
C ALA A 274 2.99 -2.71 40.52
N LYS A 275 2.70 -3.99 40.28
CA LYS A 275 3.43 -5.12 40.88
C LYS A 275 4.90 -5.15 40.47
N ALA A 276 5.20 -4.96 39.19
CA ALA A 276 6.58 -4.92 38.69
C ALA A 276 7.37 -3.75 39.32
N ARG A 277 6.77 -2.56 39.39
CA ARG A 277 7.38 -1.39 40.04
C ARG A 277 7.64 -1.64 41.53
N ALA A 278 6.68 -2.24 42.24
CA ALA A 278 6.85 -2.59 43.65
C ALA A 278 7.95 -3.64 43.88
N ALA A 279 8.11 -4.60 42.95
CA ALA A 279 9.19 -5.58 43.01
C ALA A 279 10.57 -4.94 42.81
N ILE A 280 10.70 -4.03 41.84
CA ILE A 280 11.96 -3.29 41.60
C ILE A 280 12.34 -2.45 42.82
N LEU A 281 11.39 -1.72 43.41
CA LEU A 281 11.64 -0.89 44.61
C LEU A 281 11.99 -1.70 45.87
N ARG A 282 11.80 -3.03 45.88
CA ARG A 282 12.23 -3.90 47.00
C ARG A 282 13.65 -4.44 46.81
N VAL A 283 14.21 -4.35 45.61
CA VAL A 283 15.55 -4.83 45.27
C VAL A 283 16.62 -3.74 45.50
N PHE A 284 16.19 -2.48 45.54
CA PHE A 284 17.01 -1.31 45.88
C PHE A 284 16.70 -0.82 47.29
#